data_AF-A0A5C9A882-F1
#
_entry.id   AF-A0A5C9A882-F1
#
_cell.length_a   1.000
_cell.length_b   1.000
_cell.length_c   1.000
_cell.angle_alpha   90.00
_cell.angle_beta   90.00
_cell.angle_gamma   90.00
#
_symmetry.space_group_name_H-M   'P 1'
#
loop_
_entity.id
_entity.type
_entity.pdbx_description
1 polymer ?
#
loop_
_entity_poly.entity_id
_entity_poly.type
_entity_poly.pdbx_seq_one_letter_code
_entity_poly.pdbx_strand_id
1 'polypeptide(L)'
;LREGGIYTPALREIESYDAVLVLGEDVTQTGARVALAVRQAVKGKAREMAAAQKVADWQIAAILNIGQRAKHPLFVTNVDDTRLDDIAAWTYRAPVEDQARLGFAIAHALDNSAPAVDGIEPELQSKIDVIVQALAGAKKPLIISGTNAGSLEVIQAAANVAKALKGRGADVGITMIARSVNSMGLGIMGGGSLEEALTELETGRADAVVVLEND
;
A
#
# COMPACT_ATOMS: atom_id res chain seq x y z
N LEU A 1 13.58 1.21 -6.28
CA LEU A 1 12.87 2.47 -5.99
C LEU A 1 13.63 3.71 -6.49
N ARG A 2 14.92 3.91 -6.16
CA ARG A 2 15.71 5.08 -6.62
C ARG A 2 15.81 5.27 -8.15
N GLU A 3 15.76 4.18 -8.93
CA GLU A 3 15.82 4.23 -10.41
C GLU A 3 14.45 4.07 -11.10
N GLY A 4 13.37 3.90 -10.32
CA GLY A 4 12.05 3.56 -10.86
C GLY A 4 11.14 4.76 -11.17
N GLY A 5 11.51 5.97 -10.75
CA GLY A 5 10.69 7.18 -10.95
C GLY A 5 9.32 7.19 -10.26
N ILE A 6 9.08 6.25 -9.34
CA ILE A 6 7.84 6.14 -8.56
C ILE A 6 8.00 6.96 -7.29
N TYR A 7 7.05 7.85 -7.04
CA TYR A 7 7.10 8.80 -5.94
C TYR A 7 6.60 8.19 -4.63
N THR A 8 7.24 8.51 -3.50
CA THR A 8 6.71 8.22 -2.17
C THR A 8 6.07 9.49 -1.60
N PRO A 9 4.73 9.54 -1.50
CA PRO A 9 4.04 10.74 -1.05
C PRO A 9 4.24 11.01 0.43
N ALA A 10 4.19 12.29 0.80
CA ALA A 10 4.02 12.71 2.18
C ALA A 10 2.62 12.34 2.69
N LEU A 11 2.48 12.23 4.02
CA LEU A 11 1.21 11.87 4.66
C LEU A 11 0.01 12.75 4.23
N ARG A 12 0.26 14.04 4.01
CA ARG A 12 -0.78 14.99 3.57
C ARG A 12 -1.21 14.74 2.13
N GLU A 13 -0.28 14.32 1.28
CA GLU A 13 -0.54 14.07 -0.13
C GLU A 13 -1.35 12.79 -0.35
N ILE A 14 -1.22 11.80 0.55
CA ILE A 14 -2.02 10.57 0.54
C ILE A 14 -3.53 10.89 0.48
N GLU A 15 -3.98 11.95 1.13
CA GLU A 15 -5.40 12.37 1.13
C GLU A 15 -5.92 12.77 -0.26
N SER A 16 -5.05 13.04 -1.23
CA SER A 16 -5.39 13.48 -2.59
C SER A 16 -5.48 12.35 -3.62
N TYR A 17 -5.16 11.11 -3.23
CA TYR A 17 -5.18 9.96 -4.13
C TYR A 17 -6.61 9.49 -4.40
N ASP A 18 -6.87 9.05 -5.63
CA ASP A 18 -8.21 8.76 -6.15
C ASP A 18 -8.50 7.25 -6.35
N ALA A 19 -7.53 6.40 -6.02
CA ALA A 19 -7.69 4.95 -5.81
C ALA A 19 -6.56 4.44 -4.90
N VAL A 20 -6.83 3.48 -4.01
CA VAL A 20 -5.83 2.95 -3.08
C VAL A 20 -5.85 1.42 -3.07
N LEU A 21 -4.66 0.81 -3.18
CA LEU A 21 -4.44 -0.61 -2.92
C LEU A 21 -3.49 -0.76 -1.72
N VAL A 22 -3.95 -1.41 -0.66
CA VAL A 22 -3.13 -1.83 0.47
C VAL A 22 -2.82 -3.31 0.33
N LEU A 23 -1.55 -3.65 0.13
CA LEU A 23 -1.09 -5.01 -0.12
C LEU A 23 -0.25 -5.53 1.06
N GLY A 24 -0.82 -6.48 1.80
CA GLY A 24 -0.16 -7.23 2.87
C GLY A 24 0.18 -6.40 4.10
N GLU A 25 -0.61 -5.35 4.39
CA GLU A 25 -0.29 -4.40 5.45
C GLU A 25 -1.57 -3.94 6.18
N ASP A 26 -1.61 -4.10 7.50
CA ASP A 26 -2.65 -3.47 8.33
C ASP A 26 -2.18 -2.10 8.83
N VAL A 27 -2.37 -1.10 7.96
CA VAL A 27 -2.00 0.30 8.26
C VAL A 27 -2.72 0.86 9.50
N THR A 28 -3.80 0.22 9.97
CA THR A 28 -4.50 0.67 11.19
C THR A 28 -3.72 0.33 12.46
N GLN A 29 -2.84 -0.67 12.40
CA GLN A 29 -1.92 -1.04 13.48
C GLN A 29 -0.53 -0.48 13.26
N THR A 30 -0.06 -0.44 12.00
CA THR A 30 1.34 -0.14 11.68
C THR A 30 1.59 1.30 11.26
N GLY A 31 0.54 2.06 10.93
CA GLY A 31 0.65 3.42 10.45
C GLY A 31 -0.61 4.24 10.65
N ALA A 32 -0.99 4.53 11.90
CA ALA A 32 -2.26 5.20 12.22
C ALA A 32 -2.51 6.51 11.44
N ARG A 33 -1.46 7.30 11.15
CA ARG A 33 -1.56 8.51 10.32
C ARG A 33 -1.80 8.21 8.84
N VAL A 34 -1.18 7.14 8.32
CA VAL A 34 -1.43 6.63 6.96
C VAL A 34 -2.88 6.14 6.88
N ALA A 35 -3.34 5.35 7.85
CA ALA A 35 -4.74 4.90 7.92
C ALA A 35 -5.74 6.07 7.88
N LEU A 36 -5.49 7.13 8.66
CA LEU A 36 -6.33 8.33 8.62
C LEU A 36 -6.31 9.00 7.24
N ALA A 37 -5.13 9.14 6.63
CA ALA A 37 -4.99 9.76 5.31
C ALA A 37 -5.71 8.94 4.22
N VAL A 38 -5.62 7.60 4.27
CA VAL A 38 -6.37 6.69 3.40
C VAL A 38 -7.88 6.89 3.57
N ARG A 39 -8.37 7.04 4.81
CA ARG A 39 -9.79 7.35 5.06
C ARG A 39 -10.22 8.69 4.45
N GLN A 40 -9.35 9.69 4.45
CA GLN A 40 -9.63 10.97 3.77
C GLN A 40 -9.64 10.81 2.25
N ALA A 41 -8.68 10.05 1.70
CA ALA A 41 -8.60 9.73 0.28
C ALA A 41 -9.91 9.07 -0.20
N VAL A 42 -10.40 8.05 0.49
CA VAL A 42 -11.68 7.40 0.15
C VAL A 42 -12.87 8.37 0.11
N LYS A 43 -12.91 9.35 1.01
CA LYS A 43 -13.95 10.40 1.07
C LYS A 43 -13.77 11.49 0.00
N GLY A 44 -12.64 11.54 -0.70
CA GLY A 44 -12.32 12.56 -1.70
C GLY A 44 -13.35 12.64 -2.84
N LYS A 45 -13.97 11.52 -3.21
CA LYS A 45 -14.88 11.47 -4.37
C LYS A 45 -16.13 12.31 -4.18
N ALA A 46 -16.68 12.30 -2.97
CA ALA A 46 -17.81 13.15 -2.60
C ALA A 46 -17.43 14.64 -2.69
N ARG A 47 -16.18 15.00 -2.33
CA ARG A 47 -15.68 16.38 -2.45
C ARG A 47 -15.53 16.80 -3.91
N GLU A 48 -14.97 15.93 -4.77
CA GLU A 48 -14.88 16.20 -6.21
C GLU A 48 -16.26 16.45 -6.82
N MET A 49 -17.25 15.62 -6.48
CA MET A 49 -18.62 15.77 -6.98
C MET A 49 -19.29 17.05 -6.47
N ALA A 50 -19.06 17.42 -5.21
CA ALA A 50 -19.58 18.66 -4.65
C ALA A 50 -18.96 19.90 -5.31
N ALA A 51 -17.64 19.88 -5.56
CA ALA A 51 -16.95 20.95 -6.28
C ALA A 51 -17.48 21.09 -7.72
N ALA A 52 -17.74 19.98 -8.41
CA ALA A 52 -18.35 20.00 -9.74
C ALA A 52 -19.77 20.62 -9.73
N GLN A 53 -20.49 20.53 -8.62
CA GLN A 53 -21.79 21.16 -8.40
C GLN A 53 -21.70 22.56 -7.77
N LYS A 54 -20.49 23.13 -7.65
CA LYS A 54 -20.21 24.45 -7.05
C LYS A 54 -20.65 24.60 -5.59
N VAL A 55 -20.70 23.49 -4.85
CA VAL A 55 -20.92 23.51 -3.40
C VAL A 55 -19.60 23.86 -2.72
N ALA A 56 -19.62 24.82 -1.81
CA ALA A 56 -18.42 25.26 -1.11
C ALA A 56 -17.97 24.22 -0.05
N ASP A 57 -16.66 24.04 0.10
CA ASP A 57 -16.04 23.00 0.94
C ASP A 57 -16.46 23.03 2.42
N TRP A 58 -16.89 24.19 2.93
CA TRP A 58 -17.32 24.36 4.32
C TRP A 58 -18.76 23.87 4.57
N GLN A 59 -19.56 23.61 3.52
CA GLN A 59 -20.93 23.08 3.63
C GLN A 59 -20.93 21.54 3.71
N ILE A 60 -20.30 21.01 4.77
CA ILE A 60 -20.05 19.57 4.96
C ILE A 60 -21.34 18.72 4.84
N ALA A 61 -22.48 19.20 5.33
CA ALA A 61 -23.75 18.49 5.26
C ALA A 61 -24.26 18.31 3.80
N ALA A 62 -24.02 19.28 2.92
CA ALA A 62 -24.41 19.21 1.51
C ALA A 62 -23.50 18.25 0.72
N ILE A 63 -22.19 18.29 0.99
CA ILE A 63 -21.19 17.39 0.39
C ILE A 63 -21.50 15.92 0.73
N LEU A 64 -21.82 15.65 2.00
CA LEU A 64 -22.17 14.31 2.46
C LEU A 64 -23.46 13.80 1.82
N ASN A 65 -24.45 14.66 1.55
CA ASN A 65 -25.70 14.27 0.90
C ASN A 65 -25.55 14.00 -0.60
N ILE A 66 -24.74 14.80 -1.31
CA ILE A 66 -24.49 14.63 -2.76
C ILE A 66 -23.68 13.34 -3.05
N GLY A 67 -22.75 13.00 -2.15
CA GLY A 67 -21.80 11.90 -2.32
C GLY A 67 -22.03 10.68 -1.43
N GLN A 68 -23.22 10.45 -0.87
CA GLN A 68 -23.46 9.37 0.12
C GLN A 68 -22.92 7.98 -0.30
N ARG A 69 -22.85 7.70 -1.61
CA ARG A 69 -22.30 6.45 -2.17
C ARG A 69 -21.03 6.63 -3.00
N ALA A 70 -20.57 7.86 -3.20
CA ALA A 70 -19.42 8.17 -4.03
C ALA A 70 -18.15 8.12 -3.18
N LYS A 71 -17.38 7.04 -3.35
CA LYS A 71 -16.09 6.81 -2.69
C LYS A 71 -15.03 6.54 -3.73
N HIS A 72 -13.81 6.99 -3.48
CA HIS A 72 -12.66 6.47 -4.20
C HIS A 72 -12.45 5.00 -3.81
N PRO A 73 -12.14 4.10 -4.76
CA PRO A 73 -12.00 2.68 -4.47
C PRO A 73 -10.80 2.45 -3.56
N LEU A 74 -11.02 1.65 -2.51
CA LEU A 74 -10.00 1.13 -1.61
C LEU A 74 -10.04 -0.39 -1.67
N PHE A 75 -8.91 -1.01 -1.98
CA PHE A 75 -8.72 -2.45 -1.93
C PHE A 75 -7.71 -2.77 -0.84
N VAL A 76 -8.03 -3.77 -0.02
CA VAL A 76 -7.18 -4.17 1.11
C VAL A 76 -6.90 -5.65 1.01
N THR A 77 -5.65 -6.05 1.22
CA THR A 77 -5.31 -7.45 1.45
C THR A 77 -4.69 -7.59 2.83
N ASN A 78 -5.13 -8.61 3.57
CA ASN A 78 -4.55 -8.94 4.87
C ASN A 78 -4.81 -10.42 5.19
N VAL A 79 -4.13 -10.94 6.22
CA VAL A 79 -4.37 -12.30 6.70
C VAL A 79 -5.70 -12.41 7.46
N ASP A 80 -6.18 -11.33 8.06
CA ASP A 80 -7.38 -11.28 8.89
C ASP A 80 -8.11 -9.93 8.75
N ASP A 81 -9.21 -9.74 9.49
CA ASP A 81 -9.96 -8.49 9.57
C ASP A 81 -9.04 -7.28 9.77
N THR A 82 -9.30 -6.21 9.04
CA THR A 82 -8.72 -4.90 9.38
C THR A 82 -9.81 -3.91 9.74
N ARG A 83 -9.44 -2.89 10.51
CA ARG A 83 -10.37 -1.79 10.78
C ARG A 83 -10.67 -0.96 9.53
N LEU A 84 -9.95 -1.13 8.41
CA LEU A 84 -10.24 -0.45 7.13
C LEU A 84 -11.28 -1.17 6.27
N ASP A 85 -11.64 -2.41 6.63
CA ASP A 85 -12.63 -3.20 5.87
C ASP A 85 -13.99 -2.49 5.79
N ASP A 86 -14.31 -1.64 6.78
CA ASP A 86 -15.55 -0.85 6.85
C ASP A 86 -15.72 0.16 5.70
N ILE A 87 -14.62 0.55 5.06
CA ILE A 87 -14.60 1.52 3.96
C ILE A 87 -14.00 0.96 2.67
N ALA A 88 -13.51 -0.28 2.68
CA ALA A 88 -12.96 -0.94 1.50
C ALA A 88 -14.07 -1.28 0.49
N ALA A 89 -13.77 -1.12 -0.80
CA ALA A 89 -14.60 -1.62 -1.89
C ALA A 89 -14.54 -3.15 -1.98
N TRP A 90 -13.38 -3.73 -1.65
CA TRP A 90 -13.20 -5.17 -1.50
C TRP A 90 -11.96 -5.45 -0.63
N THR A 91 -12.08 -6.47 0.23
CA THR A 91 -10.98 -6.98 1.04
C THR A 91 -10.68 -8.42 0.62
N TYR A 92 -9.40 -8.73 0.39
CA TYR A 92 -8.93 -10.08 0.15
C TYR A 92 -8.26 -10.63 1.40
N ARG A 93 -8.76 -11.77 1.88
CA ARG A 93 -8.25 -12.42 3.09
C ARG A 93 -7.62 -13.74 2.70
N ALA A 94 -6.31 -13.83 2.83
CA ALA A 94 -5.55 -14.97 2.37
C ALA A 94 -4.17 -15.04 3.04
N PRO A 95 -3.49 -16.20 2.99
CA PRO A 95 -2.08 -16.31 3.35
C PRO A 95 -1.21 -15.28 2.62
N VAL A 96 -0.08 -14.90 3.23
CA VAL A 96 0.83 -13.87 2.69
C VAL A 96 1.29 -14.20 1.26
N GLU A 97 1.55 -15.47 0.98
CA GLU A 97 1.95 -15.94 -0.37
C GLU A 97 0.87 -15.68 -1.41
N ASP A 98 -0.40 -15.97 -1.09
CA ASP A 98 -1.52 -15.73 -2.00
C ASP A 98 -1.81 -14.24 -2.18
N GLN A 99 -1.56 -13.42 -1.16
CA GLN A 99 -1.61 -11.96 -1.30
C GLN A 99 -0.53 -11.44 -2.27
N ALA A 100 0.69 -11.99 -2.21
CA ALA A 100 1.75 -11.67 -3.17
C ALA A 100 1.36 -12.11 -4.60
N ARG A 101 0.83 -13.33 -4.75
CA ARG A 101 0.31 -13.83 -6.04
C ARG A 101 -0.77 -12.93 -6.62
N LEU A 102 -1.71 -12.45 -5.79
CA LEU A 102 -2.71 -11.47 -6.20
C LEU A 102 -2.05 -10.18 -6.72
N GLY A 103 -1.07 -9.65 -5.98
CA GLY A 103 -0.35 -8.45 -6.40
C GLY A 103 0.43 -8.63 -7.72
N PHE A 104 1.07 -9.78 -7.93
CA PHE A 104 1.71 -10.09 -9.21
C PHE A 104 0.69 -10.22 -10.35
N ALA A 105 -0.47 -10.85 -10.11
CA ALA A 105 -1.52 -10.97 -11.10
C ALA A 105 -2.11 -9.59 -11.50
N ILE A 106 -2.29 -8.69 -10.52
CA ILE A 106 -2.69 -7.30 -10.79
C ILE A 106 -1.62 -6.58 -11.63
N ALA A 107 -0.33 -6.75 -11.31
CA ALA A 107 0.76 -6.15 -12.08
C ALA A 107 0.79 -6.67 -13.53
N HIS A 108 0.64 -7.98 -13.74
CA HIS A 108 0.56 -8.59 -15.06
C HIS A 108 -0.63 -8.08 -15.87
N ALA A 109 -1.81 -7.98 -15.26
CA ALA A 109 -2.99 -7.47 -15.94
C ALA A 109 -2.90 -5.97 -16.28
N LEU A 110 -2.08 -5.19 -15.56
CA LEU A 110 -1.78 -3.80 -15.88
C LEU A 110 -0.71 -3.66 -16.97
N ASP A 111 0.27 -4.56 -16.97
CA ASP A 111 1.40 -4.60 -17.91
C ASP A 111 1.79 -6.05 -18.21
N ASN A 112 1.42 -6.51 -19.41
CA ASN A 112 1.65 -7.88 -19.87
C ASN A 112 3.14 -8.26 -20.00
N SER A 113 4.07 -7.31 -19.84
CA SER A 113 5.50 -7.61 -19.76
C SER A 113 5.92 -8.19 -18.40
N ALA A 114 5.11 -8.01 -17.36
CA ALA A 114 5.31 -8.67 -16.08
C ALA A 114 4.98 -10.17 -16.18
N PRO A 115 5.60 -11.05 -15.37
CA PRO A 115 5.33 -12.48 -15.40
C PRO A 115 3.86 -12.80 -15.11
N ALA A 116 3.27 -13.72 -15.87
CA ALA A 116 1.94 -14.25 -15.59
C ALA A 116 1.95 -15.10 -14.31
N VAL A 117 0.83 -15.14 -13.62
CA VAL A 117 0.62 -15.96 -12.42
C VAL A 117 -0.36 -17.07 -12.76
N ASP A 118 0.09 -18.32 -12.67
CA ASP A 118 -0.76 -19.49 -12.90
C ASP A 118 -1.63 -19.81 -11.68
N GLY A 119 -2.71 -20.58 -11.90
CA GLY A 119 -3.55 -21.13 -10.84
C GLY A 119 -4.35 -20.09 -10.06
N ILE A 120 -4.79 -19.02 -10.73
CA ILE A 120 -5.76 -18.06 -10.20
C ILE A 120 -7.17 -18.56 -10.51
N GLU A 121 -7.99 -18.75 -9.47
CA GLU A 121 -9.38 -19.18 -9.61
C GLU A 121 -10.21 -18.13 -10.40
N PRO A 122 -11.19 -18.54 -11.23
CA PRO A 122 -11.98 -17.61 -12.05
C PRO A 122 -12.71 -16.51 -11.26
N GLU A 123 -13.14 -16.83 -10.03
CA GLU A 123 -13.78 -15.86 -9.14
C GLU A 123 -12.79 -14.78 -8.69
N LEU A 124 -11.54 -15.16 -8.38
CA LEU A 124 -10.48 -14.23 -8.02
C LEU A 124 -10.04 -13.40 -9.23
N GLN A 125 -9.99 -14.01 -10.42
CA GLN A 125 -9.70 -13.30 -11.68
C GLN A 125 -10.71 -12.16 -11.92
N SER A 126 -11.99 -12.43 -11.69
CA SER A 126 -13.04 -11.39 -11.81
C SER A 126 -12.82 -10.22 -10.85
N LYS A 127 -12.27 -10.47 -9.65
CA LYS A 127 -11.90 -9.41 -8.70
C LYS A 127 -10.65 -8.64 -9.11
N ILE A 128 -9.65 -9.34 -9.66
CA ILE A 128 -8.45 -8.74 -10.23
C ILE A 128 -8.84 -7.75 -11.33
N ASP A 129 -9.72 -8.14 -12.25
CA ASP A 129 -10.17 -7.28 -13.35
C ASP A 129 -10.83 -6.00 -12.82
N VAL A 130 -11.63 -6.08 -11.76
CA VAL A 130 -12.23 -4.91 -11.10
C VAL A 130 -11.17 -4.00 -10.49
N ILE A 131 -10.17 -4.56 -9.80
CA ILE A 131 -9.06 -3.79 -9.21
C ILE A 131 -8.26 -3.09 -10.32
N VAL A 132 -7.92 -3.84 -11.36
CA VAL A 132 -7.15 -3.35 -12.51
C VAL A 132 -7.89 -2.21 -13.19
N GLN A 133 -9.19 -2.36 -13.47
CA GLN A 133 -10.00 -1.28 -14.05
C GLN A 133 -10.03 -0.03 -13.16
N ALA A 134 -10.21 -0.21 -11.85
CA ALA A 134 -10.24 0.90 -10.91
C ALA A 134 -8.89 1.64 -10.83
N LEU A 135 -7.78 0.91 -10.72
CA LEU A 135 -6.43 1.49 -10.65
C LEU A 135 -6.00 2.10 -12.00
N ALA A 136 -6.34 1.45 -13.12
CA ALA A 136 -6.04 1.91 -14.47
C ALA A 136 -6.83 3.16 -14.88
N GLY A 137 -8.05 3.31 -14.35
CA GLY A 137 -8.92 4.47 -14.58
C GLY A 137 -8.68 5.64 -13.62
N ALA A 138 -7.91 5.41 -12.56
CA ALA A 138 -7.51 6.43 -11.59
C ALA A 138 -6.43 7.36 -12.17
N LYS A 139 -6.49 8.65 -11.84
CA LYS A 139 -5.46 9.61 -12.25
C LYS A 139 -4.24 9.54 -11.35
N LYS A 140 -4.47 9.31 -10.06
CA LYS A 140 -3.48 9.35 -9.00
C LYS A 140 -3.69 8.14 -8.05
N PRO A 141 -3.32 6.92 -8.47
CA PRO A 141 -3.45 5.71 -7.67
C PRO A 141 -2.32 5.58 -6.63
N LEU A 142 -2.65 5.05 -5.44
CA LEU A 142 -1.71 4.83 -4.35
C LEU A 142 -1.56 3.34 -4.07
N ILE A 143 -0.32 2.86 -4.01
CA ILE A 143 0.00 1.52 -3.52
C ILE A 143 0.64 1.65 -2.13
N ILE A 144 0.11 0.91 -1.16
CA ILE A 144 0.65 0.85 0.20
C ILE A 144 1.03 -0.59 0.50
N SER A 145 2.23 -0.78 1.03
CA SER A 145 2.69 -2.07 1.54
C SER A 145 3.69 -1.83 2.66
N GLY A 146 4.33 -2.88 3.16
CA GLY A 146 5.31 -2.75 4.24
C GLY A 146 6.02 -4.05 4.54
N THR A 147 6.87 -4.00 5.56
CA THR A 147 7.70 -5.14 5.99
C THR A 147 7.00 -6.03 7.01
N ASN A 148 5.78 -5.67 7.45
CA ASN A 148 5.13 -6.36 8.57
C ASN A 148 4.70 -7.79 8.22
N ALA A 149 4.32 -8.03 6.96
CA ALA A 149 4.06 -9.38 6.44
C ALA A 149 5.32 -10.28 6.40
N GLY A 150 6.53 -9.71 6.49
CA GLY A 150 7.77 -10.48 6.45
C GLY A 150 8.05 -11.17 5.11
N SER A 151 7.39 -10.76 4.02
CA SER A 151 7.55 -11.33 2.68
C SER A 151 8.12 -10.31 1.71
N LEU A 152 9.20 -10.70 1.04
CA LEU A 152 9.81 -9.92 -0.02
C LEU A 152 8.91 -9.88 -1.26
N GLU A 153 8.19 -10.96 -1.51
CA GLU A 153 7.29 -11.15 -2.65
C GLU A 153 6.15 -10.14 -2.60
N VAL A 154 5.58 -9.87 -1.43
CA VAL A 154 4.56 -8.81 -1.24
C VAL A 154 5.12 -7.43 -1.60
N ILE A 155 6.34 -7.12 -1.13
CA ILE A 155 7.01 -5.85 -1.43
C ILE A 155 7.28 -5.71 -2.94
N GLN A 156 7.76 -6.78 -3.57
CA GLN A 156 8.02 -6.83 -5.01
C GLN A 156 6.73 -6.70 -5.81
N ALA A 157 5.66 -7.38 -5.41
CA ALA A 157 4.36 -7.30 -6.05
C ALA A 157 3.81 -5.86 -5.99
N ALA A 158 3.86 -5.20 -4.82
CA ALA A 158 3.47 -3.79 -4.68
C ALA A 158 4.30 -2.87 -5.59
N ALA A 159 5.61 -3.06 -5.64
CA ALA A 159 6.50 -2.29 -6.52
C ALA A 159 6.19 -2.53 -8.01
N ASN A 160 5.87 -3.76 -8.40
CA ASN A 160 5.52 -4.11 -9.78
C ASN A 160 4.18 -3.50 -10.21
N VAL A 161 3.17 -3.52 -9.33
CA VAL A 161 1.89 -2.83 -9.59
C VAL A 161 2.14 -1.33 -9.79
N ALA A 162 2.92 -0.70 -8.91
CA ALA A 162 3.23 0.71 -9.04
C ALA A 162 4.02 1.01 -10.33
N LYS A 163 4.97 0.14 -10.71
CA LYS A 163 5.73 0.27 -11.95
C LYS A 163 4.83 0.16 -13.18
N ALA A 164 3.92 -0.82 -13.20
CA ALA A 164 2.96 -1.01 -14.29
C ALA A 164 2.06 0.22 -14.46
N LEU A 165 1.54 0.79 -13.36
CA LEU A 165 0.77 2.03 -13.39
C LEU A 165 1.58 3.23 -13.89
N LYS A 166 2.85 3.34 -13.48
CA LYS A 166 3.75 4.40 -13.94
C LYS A 166 4.00 4.31 -15.45
N GLY A 167 4.21 3.10 -15.98
CA GLY A 167 4.38 2.84 -17.41
C GLY A 167 3.17 3.26 -18.25
N ARG A 168 1.97 3.24 -17.66
CA ARG A 168 0.72 3.72 -18.28
C ARG A 168 0.51 5.24 -18.15
N GLY A 169 1.44 5.95 -17.53
CA GLY A 169 1.40 7.41 -17.35
C GLY A 169 0.59 7.90 -16.14
N ALA A 170 0.20 7.01 -15.22
CA ALA A 170 -0.49 7.43 -13.99
C ALA A 170 0.46 8.18 -13.04
N ASP A 171 -0.08 9.13 -12.27
CA ASP A 171 0.65 9.79 -11.18
C ASP A 171 0.66 8.90 -9.92
N VAL A 172 1.25 7.72 -10.07
CA VAL A 172 1.23 6.68 -9.05
C VAL A 172 2.18 7.00 -7.90
N GLY A 173 1.68 6.81 -6.68
CA GLY A 173 2.45 6.86 -5.44
C GLY A 173 2.66 5.48 -4.86
N ILE A 174 3.77 5.28 -4.14
CA ILE A 174 4.02 4.09 -3.33
C ILE A 174 4.48 4.47 -1.93
N THR A 175 3.82 3.93 -0.91
CA THR A 175 4.19 4.11 0.50
C THR A 175 4.58 2.75 1.10
N MET A 176 5.76 2.67 1.69
CA MET A 176 6.25 1.48 2.38
C MET A 176 6.31 1.73 3.88
N ILE A 177 5.65 0.90 4.67
CA ILE A 177 5.67 0.99 6.13
C ILE A 177 6.73 0.04 6.68
N ALA A 178 7.70 0.59 7.41
CA ALA A 178 8.72 -0.20 8.10
C ALA A 178 8.20 -0.66 9.46
N ARG A 179 8.59 -1.87 9.88
CA ARG A 179 8.18 -2.48 11.15
C ARG A 179 8.67 -1.69 12.37
N SER A 180 9.91 -1.20 12.34
CA SER A 180 10.54 -0.55 13.49
C SER A 180 10.87 0.91 13.21
N VAL A 181 10.66 1.76 14.23
CA VAL A 181 11.05 3.17 14.19
C VAL A 181 12.56 3.27 13.93
N ASN A 182 12.97 4.24 13.10
CA ASN A 182 14.37 4.50 12.73
C ASN A 182 15.14 3.36 12.05
N SER A 183 14.53 2.20 11.75
CA SER A 183 15.19 1.08 11.06
C SER A 183 15.77 1.48 9.69
N MET A 184 15.00 2.22 8.89
CA MET A 184 15.47 2.78 7.63
C MET A 184 16.57 3.82 7.83
N GLY A 185 16.48 4.62 8.91
CA GLY A 185 17.47 5.63 9.25
C GLY A 185 18.82 4.99 9.59
N LEU A 186 18.81 3.93 10.40
CA LEU A 186 20.00 3.14 10.73
C LEU A 186 20.63 2.53 9.48
N GLY A 187 19.81 1.92 8.60
CA GLY A 187 20.31 1.39 7.33
C GLY A 187 20.95 2.44 6.42
N ILE A 188 20.50 3.70 6.48
CA ILE A 188 21.10 4.82 5.73
C ILE A 188 22.39 5.33 6.39
N MET A 189 22.43 5.39 7.72
CA MET A 189 23.64 5.75 8.47
C MET A 189 24.76 4.72 8.28
N GLY A 190 24.38 3.48 7.92
CA GLY A 190 25.28 2.35 7.75
C GLY A 190 25.54 1.63 9.07
N GLY A 191 26.54 0.75 9.06
CA GLY A 191 26.82 -0.17 10.16
C GLY A 191 26.63 -1.62 9.73
N GLY A 192 26.80 -2.53 10.69
CA GLY A 192 26.58 -3.96 10.45
C GLY A 192 25.11 -4.35 10.58
N SER A 193 24.76 -5.49 9.99
CA SER A 193 23.44 -6.08 10.20
C SER A 193 23.35 -6.71 11.60
N LEU A 194 22.13 -6.92 12.09
CA LEU A 194 21.93 -7.68 13.33
C LEU A 194 22.52 -9.10 13.22
N GLU A 195 22.45 -9.70 12.03
CA GLU A 195 22.97 -11.03 11.75
C GLU A 195 24.51 -11.07 11.85
N GLU A 196 25.19 -10.02 11.38
CA GLU A 196 26.64 -9.87 11.57
C GLU A 196 26.98 -9.74 13.07
N ALA A 197 26.25 -8.92 13.82
CA ALA A 197 26.47 -8.75 15.25
C ALA A 197 26.24 -10.07 16.03
N LEU A 198 25.20 -10.83 15.68
CA LEU A 198 24.94 -12.16 16.26
C LEU A 198 26.05 -13.16 15.90
N THR A 199 26.55 -13.12 14.67
CA THR A 199 27.66 -13.98 14.23
C THR A 199 28.94 -13.69 15.01
N GLU A 200 29.26 -12.43 15.28
CA GLU A 200 30.42 -12.04 16.12
C GLU A 200 30.29 -12.59 17.55
N LEU A 201 29.08 -12.64 18.09
CA LEU A 201 28.81 -13.21 19.41
C LEU A 201 28.92 -14.73 19.44
N GLU A 202 28.29 -15.42 18.48
CA GLU A 202 28.33 -16.88 18.37
C GLU A 202 29.75 -17.40 18.16
N THR A 203 30.58 -16.63 17.44
CA THR A 203 31.98 -16.99 17.17
C THR A 203 32.96 -16.54 18.26
N GLY A 204 32.47 -15.92 19.34
CA GLY A 204 33.29 -15.47 20.47
C GLY A 204 34.24 -14.32 20.13
N ARG A 205 33.97 -13.58 19.03
CA ARG A 205 34.78 -12.42 18.61
C ARG A 205 34.38 -11.14 19.34
N ALA A 206 33.23 -11.12 20.01
CA ALA A 206 32.78 -10.03 20.86
C ALA A 206 32.78 -10.44 22.35
N ASP A 207 33.48 -9.67 23.19
CA ASP A 207 33.54 -9.89 24.65
C ASP A 207 32.32 -9.30 25.40
N ALA A 208 31.58 -8.38 24.78
CA ALA A 208 30.46 -7.67 25.38
C ALA A 208 29.44 -7.19 24.34
N VAL A 209 28.17 -7.07 24.75
CA VAL A 209 27.06 -6.54 23.95
C VAL A 209 26.43 -5.36 24.67
N VAL A 210 26.11 -4.31 23.90
CA VAL A 210 25.28 -3.20 24.36
C VAL A 210 24.00 -3.19 23.53
N VAL A 211 22.86 -3.42 24.17
CA VAL A 211 21.54 -3.32 23.55
C VAL A 211 20.95 -1.96 23.91
N LEU A 212 20.48 -1.22 22.91
CA LEU A 212 19.87 0.10 23.08
C LEU A 212 18.55 0.16 22.33
N GLU A 213 17.49 0.60 23.00
CA GLU A 213 16.13 0.78 22.44
C GLU A 213 15.57 -0.49 21.75
N ASN A 214 15.98 -1.67 22.21
CA ASN A 214 15.54 -2.96 21.71
C ASN A 214 15.43 -3.95 22.89
N ASP A 215 14.49 -4.89 22.81
CA ASP A 215 14.21 -5.90 23.84
C ASP A 215 14.86 -7.25 23.51
#